data_AF-A0A2X0RD36-F1
#
_entry.id   AF-A0A2X0RD36-F1
#
_cell.length_a   1.000
_cell.length_b   1.000
_cell.length_c   1.000
_cell.angle_alpha   90.00
_cell.angle_beta   90.00
_cell.angle_gamma   90.00
#
_symmetry.space_group_name_H-M   'P 1'
#
loop_
_entity.id
_entity.type
_entity.pdbx_description
1 polymer ?
#
loop_
_entity_poly.entity_id
_entity_poly.type
_entity_poly.pdbx_seq_one_letter_code
_entity_poly.pdbx_strand_id
1 'polypeptide(L)'
;MDISHLLKPKGKKLRLIKQAKLIQLMGNLLNSGFNLGEVINFLSLSKLVEKEFTLKMKEGLASGQALSELLESLSFSKNVVTQLALVEVHGNLSGTMQLVELHLKK
;
A
#
# COMPACT_ATOMS: atom_id res chain seq x y z
N MET A 1 25.48 20.96 -23.02
CA MET A 1 24.54 21.02 -21.88
C MET A 1 24.73 19.76 -21.06
N ASP A 2 25.31 19.92 -19.88
CA ASP A 2 25.74 18.83 -19.00
C ASP A 2 24.56 18.41 -18.09
N ILE A 3 24.07 17.18 -18.21
CA ILE A 3 22.86 16.69 -17.50
C ILE A 3 23.26 15.81 -16.29
N SER A 4 24.49 15.96 -15.79
CA SER A 4 25.13 14.98 -14.91
C SER A 4 24.75 15.04 -13.41
N HIS A 5 23.70 15.78 -12.98
CA HIS A 5 23.52 16.03 -11.53
C HIS A 5 22.12 15.90 -10.90
N LEU A 6 21.07 15.46 -11.59
CA LEU A 6 19.71 15.55 -11.01
C LEU A 6 19.12 14.30 -10.34
N LEU A 7 19.83 13.19 -10.21
CA LEU A 7 19.24 12.00 -9.56
C LEU A 7 20.17 11.44 -8.48
N LYS A 8 20.09 12.08 -7.30
CA LYS A 8 20.61 11.58 -6.02
C LYS A 8 20.29 10.09 -5.85
N PRO A 9 21.19 9.30 -5.26
CA PRO A 9 20.97 7.87 -5.06
C PRO A 9 19.76 7.69 -4.13
N LYS A 10 18.62 7.26 -4.71
CA LYS A 10 17.39 6.94 -3.97
C LYS A 10 17.70 5.81 -3.01
N GLY A 11 17.90 6.18 -1.75
CA GLY A 11 18.13 5.24 -0.66
C GLY A 11 17.05 4.16 -0.60
N LYS A 12 17.52 2.93 -0.35
CA LYS A 12 16.78 1.77 0.16
C LYS A 12 15.94 0.99 -0.86
N LYS A 13 16.64 0.21 -1.70
CA LYS A 13 16.10 -0.99 -2.39
C LYS A 13 15.47 -2.01 -1.41
N LEU A 14 15.75 -1.90 -0.10
CA LEU A 14 15.11 -2.63 1.00
C LEU A 14 13.64 -2.19 1.32
N ARG A 15 13.18 -1.03 0.83
CA ARG A 15 11.82 -0.51 1.09
C ARG A 15 10.74 -1.15 0.20
N LEU A 16 11.09 -1.59 -1.01
CA LEU A 16 10.14 -2.15 -1.98
C LEU A 16 9.65 -3.55 -1.59
N ILE A 17 10.53 -4.41 -1.08
CA ILE A 17 10.17 -5.77 -0.67
C ILE A 17 9.15 -5.76 0.48
N LYS A 18 9.28 -4.83 1.43
CA LYS A 18 8.32 -4.65 2.52
C LYS A 18 6.97 -4.15 2.01
N GLN A 19 6.98 -3.19 1.07
CA GLN A 19 5.75 -2.69 0.44
C GLN A 19 5.03 -3.79 -0.35
N ALA A 20 5.77 -4.59 -1.13
CA ALA A 20 5.22 -5.72 -1.87
C ALA A 20 4.59 -6.78 -0.94
N LYS A 21 5.27 -7.13 0.16
CA LYS A 21 4.72 -8.06 1.16
C LYS A 21 3.47 -7.52 1.85
N LEU A 22 3.42 -6.21 2.13
CA LEU A 22 2.23 -5.60 2.73
C LEU A 22 1.04 -5.66 1.77
N ILE A 23 1.25 -5.30 0.51
CA ILE A 23 0.19 -5.32 -0.51
C ILE A 23 -0.28 -6.74 -0.79
N GLN A 24 0.65 -7.70 -0.89
CA GLN A 24 0.31 -9.12 -1.01
C GLN A 24 -0.59 -9.58 0.15
N LEU A 25 -0.20 -9.25 1.39
CA LEU A 25 -0.96 -9.65 2.57
C LEU A 25 -2.35 -9.02 2.60
N MET A 26 -2.45 -7.71 2.32
CA MET A 26 -3.72 -7.01 2.23
C MET A 26 -4.60 -7.62 1.13
N GLY A 27 -4.05 -7.91 -0.04
CA GLY A 27 -4.77 -8.50 -1.17
C GLY A 27 -5.30 -9.89 -0.84
N ASN A 28 -4.51 -10.71 -0.15
CA ASN A 28 -4.91 -12.04 0.30
C ASN A 28 -6.05 -11.99 1.32
N LEU A 29 -5.98 -11.08 2.29
CA LEU A 29 -7.02 -10.93 3.29
C LEU A 29 -8.34 -10.43 2.65
N LEU A 30 -8.26 -9.43 1.78
CA LEU A 30 -9.43 -8.96 1.03
C LEU A 30 -10.03 -10.06 0.15
N ASN A 31 -9.21 -10.86 -0.53
CA ASN A 31 -9.69 -12.00 -1.33
C ASN A 31 -10.37 -13.08 -0.47
N SER A 32 -9.93 -13.19 0.78
CA SER A 32 -10.47 -14.16 1.75
C SER A 32 -11.77 -13.65 2.40
N GLY A 33 -12.27 -12.48 2.01
CA GLY A 33 -13.53 -11.91 2.47
C GLY A 33 -13.40 -10.94 3.65
N PHE A 34 -12.18 -10.61 4.09
CA PHE A 34 -11.97 -9.61 5.13
C PHE A 34 -12.28 -8.21 4.57
N ASN A 35 -12.96 -7.37 5.35
CA ASN A 35 -13.11 -5.97 5.02
C ASN A 35 -11.85 -5.16 5.40
N LEU A 36 -11.74 -3.93 4.91
CA LEU A 36 -10.56 -3.09 5.10
C LEU A 36 -10.25 -2.80 6.58
N GLY A 37 -11.27 -2.65 7.42
CA GLY A 37 -11.09 -2.46 8.87
C GLY A 37 -10.47 -3.69 9.54
N GLU A 38 -10.92 -4.88 9.15
CA GLU A 38 -10.36 -6.14 9.64
C GLU A 38 -8.93 -6.35 9.15
N VAL A 39 -8.63 -5.98 7.90
CA VAL A 39 -7.26 -6.00 7.35
C VAL A 39 -6.33 -5.10 8.18
N ILE A 40 -6.73 -3.87 8.46
CA ILE A 40 -5.92 -2.95 9.29
C ILE A 40 -5.75 -3.49 10.70
N ASN A 41 -6.79 -4.10 11.27
CA ASN A 41 -6.71 -4.72 12.58
C ASN A 41 -5.73 -5.90 12.59
N PHE A 42 -5.76 -6.75 11.57
CA PHE A 42 -4.79 -7.84 11.39
C PHE A 42 -3.36 -7.31 11.29
N LEU A 43 -3.14 -6.25 10.50
CA LEU A 43 -1.83 -5.62 10.38
C LEU A 43 -1.32 -5.11 11.74
N SER A 44 -2.21 -4.52 12.56
CA SER A 44 -1.87 -4.06 13.91
C SER A 44 -1.47 -5.21 14.85
N LEU A 45 -2.11 -6.37 14.73
CA LEU A 45 -1.82 -7.54 15.56
C LEU A 45 -0.57 -8.29 15.11
N SER A 46 -0.31 -8.32 13.80
CA SER A 46 0.82 -9.03 13.19
C SER A 46 2.20 -8.41 13.50
N LYS A 47 2.23 -7.15 13.96
CA LYS A 47 3.45 -6.34 14.15
C LYS A 47 4.33 -6.22 12.89
N LEU A 48 3.77 -6.45 11.71
CA LEU A 48 4.47 -6.31 10.42
C LEU A 48 4.75 -4.86 10.05
N VAL A 49 3.98 -3.94 10.63
CA VAL A 49 4.04 -2.50 10.45
C VAL A 49 4.06 -1.80 11.81
N GLU A 50 4.56 -0.58 11.84
CA GLU A 50 4.66 0.22 13.07
C GLU A 50 3.27 0.50 13.65
N LYS A 51 3.16 0.60 14.98
CA LYS A 51 1.85 0.81 15.62
C LYS A 51 1.20 2.12 15.16
N GLU A 52 2.00 3.17 15.01
CA GLU A 52 1.57 4.48 14.50
C GLU A 52 1.02 4.40 13.07
N PHE A 53 1.58 3.52 12.23
CA PHE A 53 1.09 3.26 10.88
C PHE A 53 -0.36 2.74 10.91
N THR A 54 -0.61 1.72 11.72
CA THR A 54 -1.95 1.14 11.83
C THR A 54 -2.95 2.05 12.51
N LEU A 55 -2.48 2.92 13.40
CA LEU A 55 -3.31 3.94 14.03
C LEU A 55 -3.80 4.96 13.01
N LYS A 56 -2.88 5.52 12.20
CA LYS A 56 -3.24 6.45 11.11
C LYS A 56 -4.19 5.82 10.09
N MET A 57 -3.99 4.54 9.74
CA MET A 57 -4.92 3.83 8.86
C MET A 57 -6.31 3.66 9.48
N LYS A 58 -6.40 3.35 10.79
CA LYS A 58 -7.70 3.25 11.48
C LYS A 58 -8.40 4.60 11.54
N GLU A 59 -7.67 5.67 11.85
CA GLU A 59 -8.21 7.03 11.93
C GLU A 59 -8.70 7.52 10.57
N GLY A 60 -7.89 7.35 9.52
CA GLY A 60 -8.29 7.77 8.17
C GLY A 60 -9.43 6.93 7.60
N LEU A 61 -9.46 5.63 7.87
CA LEU A 61 -10.62 4.81 7.49
C LEU A 61 -11.89 5.26 8.24
N ALA A 62 -11.78 5.58 9.54
CA ALA A 62 -12.91 6.06 10.33
C ALA A 62 -13.42 7.44 9.89
N SER A 63 -12.56 8.29 9.31
CA SER A 63 -12.95 9.57 8.72
C SER A 63 -13.45 9.46 7.28
N GLY A 64 -13.47 8.25 6.70
CA GLY A 64 -13.96 7.99 5.35
C GLY A 64 -12.93 8.24 4.24
N GLN A 65 -11.63 8.32 4.58
CA GLN A 65 -10.57 8.41 3.58
C GLN A 65 -10.49 7.14 2.73
N ALA A 66 -10.19 7.33 1.45
CA ALA A 66 -9.96 6.22 0.53
C ALA A 66 -8.66 5.49 0.86
N LEU A 67 -8.58 4.21 0.50
CA LEU A 67 -7.38 3.41 0.75
C LEU A 67 -6.17 3.98 0.00
N SER A 68 -6.37 4.53 -1.20
CA SER A 68 -5.31 5.21 -1.94
C SER A 68 -4.70 6.38 -1.17
N GLU A 69 -5.51 7.20 -0.50
CA GLU A 69 -5.05 8.36 0.28
C GLU A 69 -4.26 7.90 1.53
N LEU A 70 -4.76 6.85 2.18
CA LEU A 70 -4.05 6.20 3.28
C LEU A 70 -2.67 5.73 2.81
N LEU A 71 -2.58 5.04 1.66
CA LEU A 71 -1.30 4.54 1.14
C LEU A 71 -0.35 5.65 0.68
N GLU A 72 -0.88 6.77 0.17
CA GLU A 72 -0.05 7.94 -0.18
C GLU A 72 0.59 8.56 1.06
N SER A 73 -0.17 8.72 2.15
CA SER A 73 0.35 9.18 3.45
C SER A 73 1.48 8.29 4.01
N LEU A 74 1.51 7.04 3.55
CA LEU A 74 2.44 6.00 3.95
C LEU A 74 3.68 5.89 3.02
N SER A 75 3.89 6.88 2.15
CA SER A 75 5.02 6.95 1.21
C SER A 75 5.11 5.73 0.27
N PHE A 76 3.96 5.09 -0.05
CA PHE A 76 3.91 4.16 -1.18
C PHE A 76 4.19 4.92 -2.48
N SER A 77 4.76 4.23 -3.47
CA SER A 77 5.04 4.88 -4.75
C SER A 77 3.74 5.35 -5.42
N LYS A 78 3.77 6.50 -6.09
CA LYS A 78 2.59 7.01 -6.82
C LYS A 78 1.99 5.98 -7.78
N ASN A 79 2.80 5.16 -8.44
CA ASN A 79 2.31 4.09 -9.32
C ASN A 79 1.42 3.08 -8.60
N VAL A 80 1.79 2.71 -7.37
CA VAL A 80 1.02 1.80 -6.52
C VAL A 80 -0.29 2.44 -6.08
N VAL A 81 -0.22 3.70 -5.63
CA VAL A 81 -1.39 4.48 -5.18
C VAL A 81 -2.39 4.66 -6.32
N THR A 82 -1.92 5.06 -7.51
CA THR A 82 -2.77 5.24 -8.70
C THR A 82 -3.41 3.93 -9.15
N GLN A 83 -2.66 2.83 -9.16
CA GLN A 83 -3.23 1.53 -9.54
C GLN A 83 -4.34 1.10 -8.55
N LEU A 84 -4.18 1.34 -7.26
CA LEU A 84 -5.19 1.03 -6.26
C LEU A 84 -6.42 1.95 -6.31
N ALA A 85 -6.19 3.26 -6.46
CA ALA A 85 -7.25 4.26 -6.61
C ALA A 85 -8.17 3.96 -7.81
N LEU A 86 -7.59 3.52 -8.93
CA LEU A 86 -8.36 3.18 -10.13
C LEU A 86 -9.33 2.03 -9.90
N VAL A 87 -9.06 1.13 -8.94
CA VAL A 87 -9.90 -0.07 -8.76
C VAL A 87 -10.80 0.00 -7.52
N GLU A 88 -10.58 0.96 -6.62
CA GLU A 88 -11.66 1.44 -5.74
C GLU A 88 -12.88 1.91 -6.56
N VAL A 89 -12.66 2.47 -7.76
CA VAL A 89 -13.74 2.89 -8.68
C VAL A 89 -14.35 1.72 -9.48
N HIS A 90 -13.59 0.64 -9.72
CA HIS A 90 -14.02 -0.48 -10.59
C HIS A 90 -14.40 -1.77 -9.85
N GLY A 91 -14.33 -1.81 -8.50
CA GLY A 91 -14.94 -2.86 -7.69
C GLY A 91 -14.16 -4.17 -7.53
N ASN A 92 -12.86 -4.19 -7.84
CA ASN A 92 -12.00 -5.38 -7.64
C ASN A 92 -10.67 -5.05 -6.95
N LEU A 93 -10.77 -4.58 -5.70
CA LEU A 93 -9.61 -4.16 -4.92
C LEU A 93 -8.60 -5.30 -4.71
N SER A 94 -9.08 -6.54 -4.55
CA SER A 94 -8.21 -7.71 -4.36
C SER A 94 -7.36 -8.04 -5.59
N GLY A 95 -7.98 -8.15 -6.77
CA GLY A 95 -7.24 -8.41 -8.03
C GLY A 95 -6.21 -7.32 -8.34
N THR A 96 -6.49 -6.09 -7.89
CA THR A 96 -5.58 -4.95 -8.08
C THR A 96 -4.37 -5.01 -7.18
N MET A 97 -4.56 -5.40 -5.92
CA MET A 97 -3.44 -5.63 -5.02
C MET A 97 -2.49 -6.70 -5.56
N GLN A 98 -3.02 -7.77 -6.18
CA GLN A 98 -2.19 -8.79 -6.84
C GLN A 98 -1.40 -8.24 -8.03
N LEU A 99 -2.03 -7.39 -8.87
CA LEU A 99 -1.38 -6.78 -10.03
C LEU A 99 -0.28 -5.81 -9.62
N VAL A 100 -0.51 -5.01 -8.57
CA VAL A 100 0.49 -4.12 -7.99
C VAL A 100 1.66 -4.91 -7.40
N GLU A 101 1.39 -6.00 -6.69
CA GLU A 101 2.42 -6.88 -6.16
C GLU A 101 3.33 -7.44 -7.27
N LEU A 102 2.74 -7.90 -8.38
CA LEU A 102 3.49 -8.39 -9.55
C LEU A 102 4.41 -7.30 -10.13
N HIS A 103 3.93 -6.05 -10.19
CA HIS A 103 4.72 -4.92 -10.66
C HIS A 103 5.87 -4.53 -9.71
N LEU A 104 5.73 -4.77 -8.40
CA LEU A 104 6.78 -4.51 -7.42
C LEU A 104 7.86 -5.61 -7.35
N LYS A 105 7.59 -6.79 -7.92
CA LYS A 105 8.51 -7.94 -7.96
C LYS A 105 9.40 -7.99 -9.22
N LYS A 106 9.09 -7.21 -10.26
CA LYS A 106 9.92 -7.01 -11.46
C LYS A 106 10.97 -5.92 -11.26
#